data_AF-A0A2H0H9M1-F1
#
_entry.id   AF-A0A2H0H9M1-F1
#
_cell.length_a   1.000
_cell.length_b   1.000
_cell.length_c   1.000
_cell.angle_alpha   90.00
_cell.angle_beta   90.00
_cell.angle_gamma   90.00
#
_symmetry.space_group_name_H-M   'P 1'
#
loop_
_entity.id
_entity.type
_entity.pdbx_description
1 polymer ?
#
loop_
_entity_poly.entity_id
_entity_poly.type
_entity_poly.pdbx_seq_one_letter_code
_entity_poly.pdbx_strand_id
1 'polypeptide(L)'
;MKFLTKIRFLLVMGLLVFYACQKFEKFPDIPAIAYKDFIVLMNPATGITERGVLVFDYKDGNGDLGLNPGDTLFPYDRNSKYYYNLIIKYFEKQ
;
A
#
# COMPACT_ATOMS: atom_id res chain seq x y z
N MET A 1 19.57 6.18 -49.99
CA MET A 1 19.83 5.74 -48.60
C MET A 1 19.42 6.77 -47.55
N LYS A 2 19.89 8.03 -47.59
CA LYS A 2 19.56 9.08 -46.59
C LYS A 2 18.06 9.37 -46.42
N PHE A 3 17.27 9.30 -47.49
CA PHE A 3 15.82 9.54 -47.45
C PHE A 3 15.05 8.45 -46.70
N LEU A 4 15.46 7.19 -46.90
CA LEU A 4 14.88 6.03 -46.20
C LEU A 4 15.18 6.07 -44.69
N THR A 5 16.37 6.54 -44.30
CA THR A 5 16.75 6.74 -42.90
C THR A 5 15.89 7.81 -42.22
N LYS A 6 15.57 8.91 -42.92
CA LYS A 6 14.68 9.96 -42.41
C LYS A 6 13.25 9.46 -42.22
N ILE A 7 12.73 8.65 -43.17
CA ILE A 7 11.40 8.04 -43.05
C ILE A 7 11.34 7.08 -41.86
N ARG A 8 12.35 6.23 -41.67
CA ARG A 8 12.43 5.34 -40.51
C ARG A 8 12.48 6.12 -39.20
N PHE A 9 13.25 7.21 -39.15
CA PHE A 9 13.32 8.06 -37.97
C PHE A 9 11.96 8.70 -37.64
N LEU A 10 11.26 9.25 -38.64
CA LEU A 10 9.91 9.80 -38.46
C LEU A 10 8.90 8.76 -37.99
N LEU A 11 8.99 7.53 -38.49
CA LEU A 11 8.09 6.44 -38.11
C LEU A 11 8.32 5.99 -36.66
N VAL A 12 9.58 5.89 -36.22
CA VAL A 12 9.92 5.59 -34.82
C VAL A 12 9.49 6.73 -33.88
N MET A 13 9.73 7.97 -34.28
CA MET A 13 9.33 9.16 -33.52
C MET A 13 7.80 9.21 -33.34
N GLY A 14 7.04 8.90 -34.39
CA GLY A 14 5.58 8.83 -34.34
C GLY A 14 5.08 7.76 -33.37
N LEU A 15 5.66 6.56 -33.40
CA LEU A 15 5.29 5.46 -32.50
C LEU A 15 5.52 5.80 -31.02
N LEU A 16 6.60 6.52 -30.69
CA LEU A 16 6.89 6.92 -29.31
C LEU A 16 5.87 7.91 -28.75
N VAL A 17 5.34 8.82 -29.57
CA VAL A 17 4.32 9.80 -29.15
C VAL A 17 3.00 9.11 -28.80
N PHE A 18 2.62 8.04 -29.53
CA PHE A 18 1.43 7.25 -29.21
C PHE A 18 1.57 6.47 -27.90
N TYR A 19 2.79 6.08 -27.51
CA TYR A 19 3.04 5.34 -26.27
C TYR A 19 3.14 6.23 -25.02
N ALA A 20 3.36 7.54 -25.21
CA ALA A 20 3.55 8.49 -24.11
C ALA A 20 2.26 8.86 -23.36
N CYS A 21 1.09 8.67 -23.97
CA CYS A 21 -0.19 9.01 -23.35
C CYS A 21 -0.76 7.82 -22.56
N GLN A 22 -0.04 7.38 -21.51
CA GLN A 22 -0.61 6.45 -20.55
C GLN A 22 -1.35 7.23 -19.45
N LYS A 23 -2.59 6.82 -19.18
CA LYS A 23 -3.33 7.37 -18.03
C LYS A 23 -2.68 6.85 -16.76
N PHE A 24 -2.37 7.76 -15.83
CA PHE A 24 -2.01 7.38 -14.49
C PHE A 24 -3.16 6.61 -13.84
N GLU A 25 -2.83 5.53 -13.14
CA GLU A 25 -3.81 4.87 -12.28
C GLU A 25 -4.26 5.86 -11.21
N LYS A 26 -5.56 6.06 -11.10
CA LYS A 26 -6.14 6.91 -10.05
C LYS A 26 -6.50 6.04 -8.86
N PHE A 27 -5.86 6.31 -7.75
CA PHE A 27 -6.13 5.70 -6.47
C PHE A 27 -7.21 6.54 -5.74
N PRO A 28 -8.12 5.93 -4.96
CA PRO A 28 -9.11 6.68 -4.20
C PRO A 28 -8.44 7.47 -3.07
N ASP A 29 -8.92 8.69 -2.81
CA ASP A 29 -8.43 9.53 -1.70
C ASP A 29 -8.84 8.98 -0.31
N ILE A 30 -9.84 8.10 -0.27
CA ILE A 30 -10.24 7.40 0.96
C ILE A 30 -9.31 6.19 1.12
N PRO A 31 -8.55 6.10 2.22
CA PRO A 31 -7.68 4.95 2.47
C PRO A 31 -8.48 3.66 2.58
N ALA A 32 -8.00 2.61 1.92
CA ALA A 32 -8.60 1.28 1.96
C ALA A 32 -7.60 0.27 2.53
N ILE A 33 -8.06 -0.55 3.48
CA ILE A 33 -7.32 -1.69 4.01
C ILE A 33 -8.01 -3.00 3.63
N ALA A 34 -7.22 -4.01 3.30
CA ALA A 34 -7.72 -5.33 2.97
C ALA A 34 -6.91 -6.41 3.70
N TYR A 35 -7.59 -7.38 4.31
CA TYR A 35 -6.91 -8.55 4.86
C TYR A 35 -6.17 -9.29 3.75
N LYS A 36 -4.93 -9.69 4.04
CA LYS A 36 -4.09 -10.42 3.09
C LYS A 36 -3.68 -11.77 3.63
N ASP A 37 -3.10 -11.81 4.83
CA ASP A 37 -2.64 -13.06 5.41
C ASP A 37 -2.48 -12.95 6.93
N PHE A 38 -2.40 -14.10 7.60
CA PHE A 38 -1.91 -14.21 8.96
C PHE A 38 -0.87 -15.32 9.05
N ILE A 39 0.40 -14.93 9.07
CA ILE A 39 1.51 -15.86 9.02
C ILE A 39 1.89 -16.27 10.43
N VAL A 40 1.96 -17.58 10.65
CA VAL A 40 2.37 -18.17 11.92
C VAL A 40 3.83 -18.60 11.81
N LEU A 41 4.71 -17.92 12.54
CA LEU A 41 6.15 -18.22 12.53
C LEU A 41 6.50 -19.17 13.68
N MET A 42 7.00 -20.34 13.29
CA MET A 42 7.51 -21.36 14.19
C MET A 42 8.99 -21.14 14.46
N ASN A 43 9.38 -21.27 15.72
CA ASN A 43 10.79 -21.33 16.10
C ASN A 43 11.36 -22.70 15.66
N PRO A 44 12.34 -22.74 14.75
CA PRO A 44 12.86 -23.99 14.22
C PRO A 44 13.67 -24.80 15.24
N ALA A 45 14.16 -24.17 16.31
CA ALA A 45 14.91 -24.86 17.36
C ALA A 45 14.00 -25.58 18.37
N THR A 46 12.83 -25.00 18.66
CA THR A 46 11.89 -25.54 19.66
C THR A 46 10.70 -26.27 19.04
N GLY A 47 10.40 -26.01 17.75
CA GLY A 47 9.18 -26.47 17.08
C GLY A 47 7.91 -25.76 17.56
N ILE A 48 8.04 -24.70 18.37
CA ILE A 48 6.92 -23.98 18.96
C ILE A 48 6.62 -22.73 18.14
N THR A 49 5.33 -22.46 17.92
CA THR A 49 4.87 -21.20 17.35
C THR A 49 4.96 -20.09 18.39
N GLU A 50 5.74 -19.05 18.10
CA GLU A 50 5.99 -17.95 19.04
C GLU A 50 5.56 -16.58 18.50
N ARG A 51 5.30 -16.47 17.19
CA ARG A 51 4.94 -15.19 16.56
C ARG A 51 3.86 -15.35 15.50
N GLY A 52 2.83 -14.52 15.57
CA GLY A 52 1.88 -14.27 14.49
C GLY A 52 2.18 -12.95 13.78
N VAL A 53 2.10 -12.93 12.46
CA VAL A 53 2.28 -11.73 11.62
C VAL A 53 1.00 -11.49 10.85
N LEU A 54 0.26 -10.45 11.23
CA LEU A 54 -0.90 -9.98 10.48
C LEU A 54 -0.41 -9.16 9.27
N VAL A 55 -0.85 -9.56 8.08
CA VAL A 55 -0.54 -8.89 6.83
C VAL A 55 -1.85 -8.33 6.26
N PHE A 56 -1.84 -7.05 5.91
CA PHE A 56 -2.92 -6.39 5.20
C PHE A 56 -2.34 -5.47 4.12
N ASP A 57 -3.08 -5.31 3.03
CA ASP A 57 -2.76 -4.32 2.02
C ASP A 57 -3.34 -2.96 2.43
N TYR A 58 -2.65 -1.89 2.04
CA TYR A 58 -3.04 -0.50 2.25
C TYR A 58 -3.01 0.23 0.90
N LYS A 59 -4.08 0.95 0.56
CA LYS A 59 -4.20 1.75 -0.65
C LYS A 59 -4.66 3.17 -0.29
N ASP A 60 -3.91 4.17 -0.72
CA ASP A 60 -4.20 5.59 -0.48
C ASP A 60 -3.77 6.40 -1.72
N GLY A 61 -4.65 7.28 -2.17
CA GLY A 61 -4.49 8.03 -3.42
C GLY A 61 -4.00 9.46 -3.29
N ASN A 62 -4.01 10.04 -2.08
CA ASN A 62 -3.54 11.41 -1.88
C ASN A 62 -2.12 11.47 -1.27
N GLY A 63 -1.63 10.34 -0.73
CA GLY A 63 -0.29 10.22 -0.17
C GLY A 63 -0.09 10.94 1.16
N ASP A 64 -1.17 11.35 1.83
CA ASP A 64 -1.15 11.93 3.17
C ASP A 64 -0.99 10.82 4.21
N LEU A 65 0.27 10.45 4.45
CA LEU A 65 0.63 9.40 5.41
C LEU A 65 0.90 10.01 6.79
N GLY A 66 0.09 9.59 7.77
CA GLY A 66 0.32 9.89 9.18
C GLY A 66 -0.89 10.53 9.84
N LEU A 67 -0.64 11.19 10.96
CA LEU A 67 -1.64 11.92 11.73
C LEU A 67 -1.26 13.39 11.75
N ASN A 68 -2.19 14.26 11.39
CA ASN A 68 -2.05 15.68 11.65
C ASN A 68 -2.16 15.93 13.16
N PRO A 69 -1.66 17.06 13.68
CA PRO A 69 -1.75 17.35 15.12
C PRO A 69 -3.19 17.28 15.66
N GLY A 70 -4.18 17.67 14.86
CA GLY A 70 -5.60 17.58 15.20
C GLY A 70 -6.10 16.14 15.38
N ASP A 71 -5.50 15.18 14.66
CA ASP A 71 -5.87 13.76 14.73
C ASP A 71 -5.34 13.07 16.00
N THR A 72 -4.55 13.78 16.81
CA THR A 72 -4.03 13.31 18.11
C THR A 72 -4.82 13.87 19.31
N LEU A 73 -5.85 14.66 19.06
CA LEU A 73 -6.74 15.19 20.08
C LEU A 73 -7.78 14.14 20.48
N PHE A 74 -8.49 14.38 21.59
CA PHE A 74 -9.62 13.55 22.01
C PHE A 74 -10.61 13.37 20.84
N PRO A 75 -11.05 12.15 20.49
CA PRO A 75 -10.94 10.90 21.25
C PRO A 75 -9.77 9.98 20.83
N TYR A 76 -8.74 10.48 20.17
CA TYR A 76 -7.56 9.72 19.72
C TYR A 76 -6.28 10.08 20.49
N ASP A 77 -6.42 10.82 21.58
CA ASP A 77 -5.29 11.20 22.44
C ASP A 77 -4.66 9.99 23.16
N ARG A 78 -3.50 10.21 23.80
CA ARG A 78 -2.72 9.17 24.48
C ARG A 78 -3.47 8.39 25.55
N ASN A 79 -4.52 8.96 26.14
CA ASN A 79 -5.32 8.29 27.17
C ASN A 79 -6.50 7.50 26.58
N SER A 80 -6.72 7.58 25.27
CA SER A 80 -7.80 6.88 24.59
C SER A 80 -7.44 5.45 24.22
N LYS A 81 -8.45 4.57 24.27
CA LYS A 81 -8.37 3.20 23.70
C LYS A 81 -8.12 3.19 22.19
N TYR A 82 -8.30 4.31 21.50
CA TYR A 82 -8.10 4.44 20.06
C TYR A 82 -6.69 4.95 19.69
N TYR A 83 -5.83 5.30 20.64
CA TYR A 83 -4.53 5.95 20.37
C TYR A 83 -3.65 5.26 19.33
N TYR A 84 -3.59 3.92 19.34
CA TYR A 84 -2.73 3.16 18.42
C TYR A 84 -3.40 2.82 17.08
N ASN A 85 -4.65 3.23 16.84
CA ASN A 85 -5.42 3.05 15.61
C ASN A 85 -5.61 1.60 15.09
N LEU A 86 -4.98 0.60 15.72
CA LEU A 86 -5.13 -0.82 15.43
C LEU A 86 -5.55 -1.55 16.70
N ILE A 87 -6.85 -1.86 16.80
CA ILE A 87 -7.43 -2.56 17.95
C ILE A 87 -7.46 -4.05 17.67
N ILE A 88 -6.70 -4.82 18.44
CA ILE A 88 -6.66 -6.28 18.36
C ILE A 88 -7.48 -6.86 19.50
N LYS A 89 -8.38 -7.79 19.19
CA LYS A 89 -9.13 -8.57 20.17
C LYS A 89 -8.71 -10.03 20.08
N TYR A 90 -8.34 -10.61 21.22
CA TYR A 90 -8.00 -12.01 21.34
C TYR A 90 -9.19 -12.81 21.86
N PHE A 91 -9.43 -13.97 21.24
CA PHE A 91 -10.46 -14.91 21.65
C PHE A 91 -9.83 -16.30 21.70
N GLU A 92 -10.08 -17.04 22.76
CA GLU A 92 -9.61 -18.41 22.96
C GLU A 92 -10.80 -19.29 23.29
N LYS A 93 -10.85 -20.48 22.70
CA LYS A 93 -11.85 -21.48 23.06
C LYS A 93 -11.31 -22.29 24.23
N GLN A 94 -12.02 -22.27 25.35
CA GLN A 94 -11.76 -23.13 26.51
C GLN A 94 -12.22 -24.57 26.28
#